data_AF-A0A8S9V352-F1
#
_entry.id   AF-A0A8S9V352-F1
#
_cell.length_a   1.000
_cell.length_b   1.000
_cell.length_c   1.000
_cell.angle_alpha   90.00
_cell.angle_beta   90.00
_cell.angle_gamma   90.00
#
_symmetry.space_group_name_H-M   'P 1'
#
loop_
_entity.id
_entity.type
_entity.pdbx_description
1 polymer ?
#
loop_
_entity_poly.entity_id
_entity_poly.type
_entity_poly.pdbx_seq_one_letter_code
_entity_poly.pdbx_strand_id
1 'polypeptide(L)'
;MVKDRFISANPYPDVNVSEEERHQLIELVDGFVQDYFKKYEKFVLVDKHQVDERRMGHVKSKDNLHIFTERSQKELARKGLQPENAPSSTELGDEDTSAKESPVMLSVGTFVGEMDDLMFGVVNPTLDVMRIKASYVHDLDSAAVLCPVVVPTEDGPFRSLVVKWMTIDVPLQSANLVKCRDFVYIEATGILHFTSGDRVSYHLLHSINFPQTKPLPNKIRGNLSVFGFFRQVEENVIDNFASGIVDPGGDIMRFLLIPTAAEALLSATNYVYCDR
;
A
#
# COMPACT_ATOMS: atom_id res chain seq x y z
N MET A 1 22.58 1.23 18.85
CA MET A 1 23.37 0.71 17.71
C MET A 1 22.50 0.88 16.49
N VAL A 2 22.80 1.86 15.63
CA VAL A 2 22.07 2.06 14.38
C VAL A 2 22.40 0.85 13.52
N LYS A 3 21.39 0.00 13.26
CA LYS A 3 21.53 -1.14 12.35
C LYS A 3 21.78 -0.50 10.98
N ASP A 4 22.96 -0.67 10.42
CA ASP A 4 23.26 -0.28 9.04
C ASP A 4 22.27 -1.01 8.12
N ARG A 5 21.13 -0.37 7.84
CA ARG A 5 20.07 -0.86 6.94
C ARG A 5 20.53 -0.65 5.51
N PHE A 6 21.57 -1.37 5.11
CA PHE A 6 21.97 -1.42 3.70
C PHE A 6 20.90 -2.18 2.93
N ILE A 7 20.23 -1.47 2.02
CA ILE A 7 19.43 -2.06 0.95
C ILE A 7 20.24 -3.21 0.33
N SER A 8 19.78 -4.45 0.54
CA SER A 8 20.47 -5.64 0.05
C SER A 8 20.60 -5.62 -1.47
N ALA A 9 21.62 -6.29 -2.01
CA ALA A 9 21.70 -6.57 -3.44
C ALA A 9 20.41 -7.23 -3.94
N ASN A 10 19.97 -6.87 -5.15
CA ASN A 10 18.81 -7.47 -5.82
C ASN A 10 18.89 -9.02 -5.70
N PRO A 11 17.90 -9.69 -5.07
CA PRO A 11 17.97 -11.13 -4.83
C PRO A 11 17.57 -11.96 -6.05
N TYR A 12 17.18 -11.31 -7.16
CA TYR A 12 16.73 -11.96 -8.39
C TYR A 12 17.71 -11.73 -9.54
N PRO A 13 17.71 -12.62 -10.55
CA PRO A 13 18.28 -12.28 -11.85
C PRO A 13 17.53 -11.09 -12.47
N ASP A 14 18.13 -10.49 -13.49
CA ASP A 14 17.54 -9.35 -14.19
C ASP A 14 16.13 -9.67 -14.69
N VAL A 15 15.18 -8.87 -14.22
CA VAL A 15 13.78 -8.94 -14.67
C VAL A 15 13.68 -8.16 -15.96
N ASN A 16 13.41 -8.87 -17.05
CA ASN A 16 13.21 -8.28 -18.37
C ASN A 16 11.71 -8.32 -18.67
N VAL A 17 11.18 -7.16 -19.05
CA VAL A 17 9.78 -6.97 -19.46
C VAL A 17 9.80 -6.70 -20.96
N SER A 18 9.14 -7.55 -21.73
CA SER A 18 8.96 -7.34 -23.17
C SER A 18 8.03 -6.15 -23.45
N GLU A 19 8.03 -5.64 -24.68
CA GLU A 19 7.10 -4.55 -25.05
C GLU A 19 5.63 -4.95 -24.85
N GLU A 20 5.26 -6.20 -25.12
CA GLU A 20 3.90 -6.70 -24.88
C GLU A 20 3.54 -6.68 -23.40
N GLU A 21 4.40 -7.24 -22.54
CA GLU A 21 4.21 -7.20 -21.09
C GLU A 21 4.18 -5.76 -20.56
N ARG A 22 4.98 -4.86 -21.14
CA ARG A 22 4.98 -3.43 -20.80
C ARG A 22 3.60 -2.82 -21.04
N HIS A 23 2.97 -3.08 -22.20
CA HIS A 23 1.62 -2.58 -22.48
C HIS A 23 0.60 -3.17 -21.52
N GLN A 24 0.65 -4.48 -21.25
CA GLN A 24 -0.25 -5.16 -20.31
C GLN A 24 -0.14 -4.61 -18.88
N LEU A 25 1.08 -4.30 -18.42
CA LEU A 25 1.30 -3.70 -17.11
C LEU A 25 0.73 -2.29 -17.02
N ILE A 26 0.85 -1.50 -18.10
CA ILE A 26 0.27 -0.16 -18.16
C ILE A 26 -1.27 -0.23 -18.12
N GLU A 27 -1.87 -1.08 -18.94
CA GLU A 27 -3.33 -1.27 -18.96
C GLU A 27 -3.87 -1.76 -17.61
N LEU A 28 -3.15 -2.67 -16.95
CA LEU A 28 -3.49 -3.17 -15.61
C LEU A 28 -3.50 -2.03 -14.59
N VAL A 29 -2.46 -1.19 -14.59
CA VAL A 29 -2.35 -0.03 -13.70
C VAL A 29 -3.46 0.96 -13.98
N ASP A 30 -3.69 1.30 -15.24
CA ASP A 30 -4.74 2.25 -15.63
C ASP A 30 -6.13 1.77 -15.18
N GLY A 31 -6.42 0.47 -15.30
CA GLY A 31 -7.64 -0.15 -14.78
C GLY A 31 -7.77 0.00 -13.27
N PHE A 32 -6.73 -0.34 -12.50
CA PHE A 32 -6.74 -0.16 -11.05
C PHE A 32 -6.94 1.30 -10.65
N VAL A 33 -6.18 2.21 -11.27
CA VAL A 33 -6.23 3.63 -10.97
C VAL A 33 -7.63 4.17 -11.21
N GLN A 34 -8.27 3.85 -12.34
CA GLN A 34 -9.65 4.27 -12.62
C GLN A 34 -10.66 3.75 -11.59
N ASP A 35 -10.58 2.48 -11.23
CA ASP A 35 -11.54 1.88 -10.30
C ASP A 35 -11.37 2.40 -8.87
N TYR A 36 -10.14 2.62 -8.43
CA TYR A 36 -9.88 3.21 -7.12
C TYR A 36 -10.15 4.71 -7.08
N PHE A 37 -9.95 5.42 -8.19
CA PHE A 37 -10.25 6.85 -8.28
C PHE A 37 -11.75 7.11 -8.14
N LYS A 38 -12.62 6.27 -8.75
CA LYS A 38 -14.07 6.34 -8.52
C LYS A 38 -14.45 6.20 -7.04
N LYS A 39 -13.72 5.37 -6.28
CA LYS A 39 -13.95 5.23 -4.82
C LYS A 39 -13.53 6.49 -4.08
N TYR A 40 -12.41 7.11 -4.45
CA TYR A 40 -11.97 8.37 -3.88
C TYR A 40 -12.95 9.51 -4.23
N GLU A 41 -13.38 9.62 -5.48
CA GLU A 41 -14.41 10.58 -5.92
C GLU A 41 -15.68 10.45 -5.10
N LYS A 42 -16.19 9.22 -4.91
CA LYS A 42 -17.34 8.99 -4.06
C LYS A 42 -17.08 9.44 -2.61
N PHE A 43 -15.94 9.08 -2.05
CA PHE A 43 -15.58 9.43 -0.67
C PHE A 43 -15.59 10.95 -0.44
N VAL A 44 -15.03 11.71 -1.38
CA VAL A 44 -14.96 13.17 -1.32
C VAL A 44 -16.32 13.82 -1.62
N LEU A 45 -16.95 13.42 -2.73
CA LEU A 45 -18.11 14.14 -3.27
C LEU A 45 -19.42 13.72 -2.63
N VAL A 46 -19.60 12.44 -2.35
CA VAL A 46 -20.84 11.85 -1.83
C VAL A 46 -20.76 11.67 -0.32
N ASP A 47 -19.73 10.96 0.15
CA ASP A 47 -19.62 10.58 1.56
C ASP A 47 -19.09 11.74 2.43
N LYS A 48 -18.63 12.84 1.82
CA LYS A 48 -18.10 14.05 2.49
C LYS A 48 -17.04 13.70 3.54
N HIS A 49 -16.12 12.82 3.14
CA HIS A 49 -15.03 12.30 3.96
C HIS A 49 -15.46 11.49 5.19
N GLN A 50 -16.73 11.07 5.26
CA GLN A 50 -17.21 10.25 6.37
C GLN A 50 -16.90 8.76 6.14
N VAL A 51 -16.37 8.12 7.18
CA VAL A 51 -16.13 6.68 7.21
C VAL A 51 -17.34 5.97 7.82
N ASP A 52 -17.78 4.87 7.21
CA ASP A 52 -18.80 4.00 7.80
C ASP A 52 -18.22 3.23 9.01
N GLU A 53 -18.38 3.79 10.20
CA GLU A 53 -17.88 3.22 11.46
C GLU A 53 -18.58 1.91 11.89
N ARG A 54 -19.70 1.56 11.25
CA ARG A 54 -20.37 0.27 11.48
C ARG A 54 -19.54 -0.86 10.87
N ARG A 55 -19.05 -0.65 9.64
CA ARG A 55 -18.19 -1.59 8.93
C ARG A 55 -16.71 -1.44 9.31
N MET A 56 -16.26 -0.22 9.52
CA MET A 56 -14.86 0.12 9.77
C MET A 56 -14.58 0.29 11.26
N GLY A 57 -13.60 -0.43 11.78
CA GLY A 57 -13.06 -0.25 13.12
C GLY A 57 -11.85 0.69 13.09
N HIS A 58 -11.86 1.71 13.93
CA HIS A 58 -10.68 2.55 14.14
C HIS A 58 -9.52 1.73 14.72
N VAL A 59 -8.31 1.95 14.22
CA VAL A 59 -7.07 1.27 14.63
C VAL A 59 -6.13 2.24 15.32
N LYS A 60 -5.80 3.36 14.67
CA LYS A 60 -4.80 4.32 15.14
C LYS A 60 -5.05 5.69 14.50
N SER A 61 -4.65 6.75 15.19
CA SER A 61 -4.57 8.11 14.63
C SER A 61 -3.17 8.68 14.82
N LYS A 62 -2.77 9.58 13.93
CA LYS A 62 -1.63 10.48 14.09
C LYS A 62 -2.04 11.83 13.52
N ASP A 63 -2.08 12.85 14.37
CA ASP A 63 -2.60 14.18 14.01
C ASP A 63 -3.99 14.07 13.37
N ASN A 64 -4.19 14.64 12.17
CA ASN A 64 -5.45 14.60 11.43
C ASN A 64 -5.59 13.35 10.53
N LEU A 65 -4.70 12.37 10.63
CA LEU A 65 -4.79 11.10 9.90
C LEU A 65 -5.37 10.01 10.79
N HIS A 66 -6.28 9.25 10.22
CA HIS A 66 -7.01 8.19 10.89
C HIS A 66 -6.96 6.90 10.08
N ILE A 67 -6.55 5.82 10.74
CA ILE A 67 -6.49 4.49 10.16
C ILE A 67 -7.62 3.63 10.71
N PHE A 68 -8.30 2.98 9.78
CA PHE A 68 -9.37 2.04 10.02
C PHE A 68 -9.08 0.71 9.37
N THR A 69 -9.69 -0.34 9.89
CA THR A 69 -9.69 -1.67 9.30
C THR A 69 -11.11 -2.22 9.27
N GLU A 70 -11.43 -3.03 8.28
CA GLU A 70 -12.73 -3.70 8.24
C GLU A 70 -12.90 -4.63 9.46
N ARG A 71 -14.03 -4.50 10.15
CA ARG A 71 -14.37 -5.34 11.30
C ARG A 71 -14.53 -6.79 10.84
N SER A 72 -14.03 -7.73 11.63
CA SER A 72 -14.24 -9.14 11.34
C SER A 72 -15.72 -9.53 11.46
N GLN A 73 -16.15 -10.57 10.75
CA GLN A 73 -17.52 -11.10 10.85
C GLN A 73 -17.90 -11.44 12.30
N LYS A 74 -16.96 -11.96 13.10
CA LYS A 74 -17.16 -12.23 14.53
C LYS A 74 -17.46 -10.96 15.33
N GLU A 75 -16.81 -9.84 15.00
CA GLU A 75 -17.07 -8.56 15.66
C GLU A 75 -18.41 -7.96 15.22
N LEU A 76 -18.76 -8.08 13.95
CA LEU A 76 -20.07 -7.66 13.44
C LEU A 76 -21.20 -8.46 14.11
N ALA A 77 -21.01 -9.78 14.26
CA ALA A 77 -21.95 -10.66 14.97
C ALA A 77 -22.12 -10.26 16.45
N ARG A 78 -21.01 -10.00 17.16
CA ARG A 78 -21.07 -9.52 18.56
C ARG A 78 -21.78 -8.17 18.71
N LYS A 79 -21.77 -7.34 17.67
CA LYS A 79 -22.43 -6.03 17.64
C LYS A 79 -23.86 -6.06 17.10
N GLY A 80 -24.37 -7.22 16.68
CA GLY A 80 -25.71 -7.34 16.09
C GLY A 80 -25.85 -6.65 14.74
N LEU A 81 -24.75 -6.46 13.99
CA LEU A 81 -24.68 -5.73 12.72
C LEU A 81 -24.57 -6.66 11.50
N GLN A 82 -24.97 -7.94 11.62
CA GLN A 82 -24.89 -8.86 10.48
C GLN A 82 -25.89 -8.47 9.38
N PRO A 83 -25.48 -8.56 8.09
CA PRO A 83 -26.45 -8.54 7.01
C PRO A 83 -27.39 -9.75 7.16
N GLU A 84 -28.68 -9.54 6.90
CA GLU A 84 -29.77 -10.49 7.16
C GLU A 84 -29.69 -11.79 6.33
N ASN A 85 -28.67 -11.91 5.47
CA ASN A 85 -28.40 -13.04 4.57
C ASN A 85 -27.05 -13.74 4.80
N ALA A 86 -26.38 -13.52 5.94
CA ALA A 86 -25.19 -14.32 6.27
C ALA A 86 -25.61 -15.75 6.67
N PRO A 87 -25.03 -16.81 6.10
CA PRO A 87 -25.39 -18.17 6.47
C PRO A 87 -25.10 -18.38 7.95
N SER A 88 -26.11 -18.80 8.71
CA SER A 88 -25.96 -19.09 10.12
C SER A 88 -24.95 -20.20 10.31
N SER A 89 -23.88 -19.93 11.07
CA SER A 89 -22.87 -20.89 11.48
C SER A 89 -23.44 -21.88 12.51
N THR A 90 -24.41 -22.66 12.08
CA THR A 90 -24.89 -23.87 12.72
C THR A 90 -25.02 -24.87 11.59
N GLU A 91 -24.20 -25.90 11.69
CA GLU A 91 -24.12 -27.09 10.85
C GLU A 91 -22.96 -27.13 9.83
N LEU A 92 -22.08 -28.10 10.12
CA LEU A 92 -21.03 -28.73 9.32
C LEU A 92 -19.59 -28.36 9.74
N GLY A 93 -18.92 -29.40 10.22
CA GLY A 93 -17.58 -29.38 10.81
C GLY A 93 -16.47 -29.09 9.80
N ASP A 94 -15.32 -28.76 10.39
CA ASP A 94 -14.05 -28.39 9.76
C ASP A 94 -13.72 -29.15 8.48
N GLU A 95 -13.51 -28.40 7.38
CA GLU A 95 -12.29 -28.46 6.55
C GLU A 95 -12.22 -27.21 5.63
N ASP A 96 -11.54 -26.18 6.14
CA ASP A 96 -10.57 -25.33 5.41
C ASP A 96 -10.96 -24.61 4.11
N THR A 97 -12.14 -23.95 4.04
CA THR A 97 -12.40 -22.91 3.01
C THR A 97 -13.08 -21.66 3.55
N SER A 98 -12.81 -21.24 4.79
CA SER A 98 -12.92 -19.80 5.08
C SER A 98 -11.69 -19.14 4.47
N ALA A 99 -11.81 -18.62 3.25
CA ALA A 99 -10.80 -17.73 2.70
C ALA A 99 -10.43 -16.74 3.82
N LYS A 100 -9.17 -16.78 4.28
CA LYS A 100 -8.67 -15.85 5.29
C LYS A 100 -8.73 -14.46 4.66
N GLU A 101 -9.88 -13.80 4.76
CA GLU A 101 -10.10 -12.46 4.20
C GLU A 101 -9.09 -11.54 4.86
N SER A 102 -8.08 -11.15 4.07
CA SER A 102 -7.06 -10.22 4.50
C SER A 102 -7.75 -8.87 4.75
N PRO A 103 -7.58 -8.27 5.94
CA PRO A 103 -8.35 -7.10 6.32
C PRO A 103 -8.08 -5.94 5.36
N VAL A 104 -9.16 -5.32 4.87
CA VAL A 104 -9.05 -4.03 4.19
C VAL A 104 -8.65 -2.98 5.23
N MET A 105 -7.63 -2.20 4.90
CA MET A 105 -7.18 -1.04 5.64
C MET A 105 -7.60 0.23 4.90
N LEU A 106 -7.90 1.28 5.64
CA LEU A 106 -8.26 2.60 5.12
C LEU A 106 -7.54 3.65 5.96
N SER A 107 -6.85 4.57 5.30
CA SER A 107 -6.20 5.75 5.87
C SER A 107 -6.85 6.98 5.26
N VAL A 108 -7.45 7.83 6.09
CA VAL A 108 -8.13 9.05 5.65
C VAL A 108 -7.80 10.21 6.56
N GLY A 109 -7.91 11.42 6.03
CA GLY A 109 -7.69 12.65 6.78
C GLY A 109 -6.73 13.58 6.05
N THR A 110 -6.08 14.47 6.80
CA THR A 110 -5.18 15.47 6.21
C THR A 110 -3.81 15.48 6.87
N PHE A 111 -2.81 15.96 6.15
CA PHE A 111 -1.48 16.23 6.70
C PHE A 111 -0.87 17.49 6.10
N VAL A 112 0.14 18.02 6.80
CA VAL A 112 0.82 19.25 6.41
C VAL A 112 1.80 18.98 5.27
N GLY A 113 1.75 19.76 4.20
CA GLY A 113 2.68 19.67 3.09
C GLY A 113 2.21 20.29 1.77
N GLU A 114 3.11 20.28 0.80
CA GLU A 114 2.83 20.59 -0.59
C GLU A 114 2.86 19.32 -1.44
N MET A 115 1.89 19.20 -2.35
CA MET A 115 1.66 17.97 -3.13
C MET A 115 2.83 17.64 -4.06
N ASP A 116 3.53 18.64 -4.59
CA ASP A 116 4.72 18.41 -5.43
C ASP A 116 5.88 17.84 -4.61
N ASP A 117 6.14 18.40 -3.42
CA ASP A 117 7.17 17.89 -2.50
C ASP A 117 6.87 16.45 -2.08
N LEU A 118 5.59 16.17 -1.77
CA LEU A 118 5.13 14.81 -1.52
C LEU A 118 5.45 13.89 -2.70
N MET A 119 5.10 14.29 -3.91
CA MET A 119 5.28 13.46 -5.10
C MET A 119 6.76 13.26 -5.46
N PHE A 120 7.62 14.25 -5.24
CA PHE A 120 9.07 14.06 -5.36
C PHE A 120 9.62 13.08 -4.31
N GLY A 121 9.06 13.06 -3.09
CA GLY A 121 9.40 12.06 -2.07
C GLY A 121 8.84 10.65 -2.36
N VAL A 122 7.69 10.57 -3.05
CA VAL A 122 7.05 9.30 -3.42
C VAL A 122 7.77 8.65 -4.60
N VAL A 123 8.06 9.44 -5.66
CA VAL A 123 8.65 8.97 -6.93
C VAL A 123 10.10 8.57 -6.74
N ASN A 124 10.35 7.27 -6.71
CA ASN A 124 11.67 6.68 -6.51
C ASN A 124 11.99 5.65 -7.61
N PRO A 125 12.14 6.06 -8.88
CA PRO A 125 12.20 5.13 -10.01
C PRO A 125 13.52 4.35 -10.07
N THR A 126 14.58 4.86 -9.45
CA THR A 126 15.91 4.25 -9.45
C THR A 126 16.30 3.76 -8.05
N LEU A 127 17.27 2.86 -8.02
CA LEU A 127 17.80 2.32 -6.76
C LEU A 127 18.42 3.42 -5.89
N ASP A 128 19.10 4.41 -6.49
CA ASP A 128 19.71 5.51 -5.74
C ASP A 128 18.68 6.44 -5.12
N VAL A 129 17.60 6.78 -5.84
CA VAL A 129 16.49 7.55 -5.27
C VAL A 129 15.75 6.74 -4.20
N MET A 130 15.65 5.41 -4.37
CA MET A 130 15.08 4.54 -3.34
C MET A 130 15.95 4.46 -2.07
N ARG A 131 17.27 4.49 -2.20
CA ARG A 131 18.20 4.57 -1.05
C ARG A 131 18.00 5.86 -0.27
N ILE A 132 17.84 6.98 -0.98
CA ILE A 132 17.53 8.27 -0.37
C ILE A 132 16.19 8.17 0.37
N LYS A 133 15.14 7.66 -0.26
CA LYS A 133 13.83 7.43 0.39
C LYS A 133 13.94 6.61 1.69
N ALA A 134 14.66 5.50 1.63
CA ALA A 134 14.81 4.60 2.79
C ALA A 134 15.56 5.26 3.97
N SER A 135 16.41 6.27 3.73
CA SER A 135 17.20 6.91 4.77
C SER A 135 16.37 7.79 5.72
N TYR A 136 15.21 8.29 5.29
CA TYR A 136 14.35 9.16 6.11
C TYR A 136 12.96 8.58 6.43
N VAL A 137 12.46 7.61 5.65
CA VAL A 137 11.12 7.01 5.90
C VAL A 137 11.20 5.82 6.88
N HIS A 138 12.36 5.15 6.97
CA HIS A 138 12.65 4.04 7.89
C HIS A 138 11.67 2.85 7.85
N ASP A 139 10.92 2.69 6.77
CA ASP A 139 9.82 1.74 6.59
C ASP A 139 10.23 0.40 5.95
N LEU A 140 11.41 0.33 5.34
CA LEU A 140 11.91 -0.86 4.63
C LEU A 140 13.16 -1.44 5.30
N ASP A 141 13.23 -2.78 5.44
CA ASP A 141 14.44 -3.48 5.90
C ASP A 141 15.38 -3.81 4.74
N SER A 142 14.82 -4.16 3.57
CA SER A 142 15.56 -4.37 2.32
C SER A 142 14.62 -4.16 1.13
N ALA A 143 15.13 -3.62 0.03
CA ALA A 143 14.33 -3.42 -1.17
C ALA A 143 15.19 -3.32 -2.43
N ALA A 144 14.63 -3.58 -3.60
CA ALA A 144 15.34 -3.49 -4.87
C ALA A 144 14.40 -3.02 -5.99
N VAL A 145 14.93 -2.20 -6.89
CA VAL A 145 14.32 -1.94 -8.20
C VAL A 145 14.68 -3.10 -9.11
N LEU A 146 13.67 -3.83 -9.61
CA LEU A 146 13.88 -4.99 -10.47
C LEU A 146 13.84 -4.61 -11.95
N CYS A 147 12.85 -3.82 -12.36
CA CYS A 147 12.68 -3.42 -13.75
C CYS A 147 11.87 -2.11 -13.86
N PRO A 148 12.44 -1.02 -14.41
CA PRO A 148 11.65 0.15 -14.78
C PRO A 148 10.80 -0.15 -16.02
N VAL A 149 9.51 0.15 -15.97
CA VAL A 149 8.54 -0.11 -17.05
C VAL A 149 8.12 1.20 -17.73
N VAL A 150 7.90 2.24 -16.94
CA VAL A 150 7.70 3.62 -17.39
C VAL A 150 8.61 4.52 -16.57
N VAL A 151 9.46 5.27 -17.25
CA VAL A 151 10.40 6.22 -16.64
C VAL A 151 9.80 7.63 -16.70
N PRO A 152 9.86 8.41 -15.60
CA PRO A 152 9.46 9.81 -15.62
C PRO A 152 10.19 10.63 -16.69
N THR A 153 9.49 11.63 -17.24
CA THR A 153 10.02 12.58 -18.24
C THR A 153 9.84 14.01 -17.75
N GLU A 154 10.44 15.00 -18.44
CA GLU A 154 10.24 16.42 -18.09
C GLU A 154 8.76 16.84 -18.16
N ASP A 155 8.01 16.35 -19.17
CA ASP A 155 6.57 16.63 -19.31
C ASP A 155 5.70 15.84 -18.32
N GLY A 156 6.23 14.76 -17.75
CA GLY A 156 5.52 13.85 -16.85
C GLY A 156 6.41 13.43 -15.68
N PRO A 157 6.83 14.36 -14.81
CA PRO A 157 7.85 14.10 -13.79
C PRO A 157 7.38 13.11 -12.72
N PHE A 158 6.07 12.95 -12.57
CA PHE A 158 5.47 12.05 -11.59
C PHE A 158 4.93 10.75 -12.19
N ARG A 159 5.00 10.58 -13.52
CA ARG A 159 4.50 9.38 -14.20
C ARG A 159 5.57 8.29 -14.17
N SER A 160 5.38 7.30 -13.31
CA SER A 160 6.32 6.20 -13.13
C SER A 160 5.59 4.86 -13.02
N LEU A 161 6.21 3.80 -13.53
CA LEU A 161 5.80 2.42 -13.30
C LEU A 161 7.04 1.55 -13.19
N VAL A 162 7.20 0.88 -12.04
CA VAL A 162 8.43 0.13 -11.74
C VAL A 162 8.09 -1.18 -11.04
N VAL A 163 8.70 -2.28 -11.48
CA VAL A 163 8.69 -3.55 -10.76
C VAL A 163 9.74 -3.51 -9.65
N LYS A 164 9.33 -3.80 -8.42
CA LYS A 164 10.16 -3.74 -7.22
C LYS A 164 10.01 -4.99 -6.37
N TRP A 165 10.99 -5.15 -5.49
CA TRP A 165 10.97 -6.11 -4.41
C TRP A 165 11.24 -5.40 -3.09
N MET A 166 10.58 -5.84 -2.02
CA MET A 166 10.86 -5.35 -0.67
C MET A 166 10.65 -6.42 0.39
N THR A 167 11.23 -6.20 1.56
CA THR A 167 10.95 -6.95 2.78
C THR A 167 10.47 -6.02 3.85
N ILE A 168 9.41 -6.43 4.53
CA ILE A 168 8.90 -5.73 5.71
C ILE A 168 9.42 -6.43 6.97
N ASP A 169 9.74 -5.65 7.99
CA ASP A 169 10.03 -6.18 9.32
C ASP A 169 8.71 -6.29 10.09
N VAL A 170 8.35 -7.52 10.47
CA VAL A 170 7.17 -7.76 11.31
C VAL A 170 7.61 -7.91 12.77
N PRO A 171 6.82 -7.42 13.75
CA PRO A 171 7.16 -7.61 15.15
C PRO A 171 7.46 -9.08 15.48
N LEU A 172 8.44 -9.30 16.35
CA LEU A 172 8.99 -10.62 16.73
C LEU A 172 9.86 -11.34 15.68
N GLN A 173 10.12 -10.71 14.52
CA GLN A 173 11.08 -11.22 13.53
C GLN A 173 12.51 -11.28 14.09
N SER A 174 12.97 -10.24 14.79
CA SER A 174 14.30 -10.21 15.42
C SER A 174 14.51 -11.28 16.50
N ALA A 175 13.42 -11.82 17.05
CA ALA A 175 13.42 -12.92 18.01
C ALA A 175 13.32 -14.30 17.34
N ASN A 176 13.33 -14.38 16.00
CA ASN A 176 13.14 -15.62 15.20
C ASN A 176 11.81 -16.36 15.48
N LEU A 177 10.80 -15.69 16.04
CA LEU A 177 9.49 -16.28 16.30
C LEU A 177 8.57 -16.20 15.07
N VAL A 178 8.92 -15.36 14.10
CA VAL A 178 8.12 -15.07 12.91
C VAL A 178 9.06 -14.97 11.71
N LYS A 179 8.77 -15.68 10.61
CA LYS A 179 9.59 -15.62 9.39
C LYS A 179 9.49 -14.25 8.70
N CYS A 180 10.57 -13.81 8.07
CA CYS A 180 10.61 -12.60 7.24
C CYS A 180 9.62 -12.72 6.07
N ARG A 181 8.94 -11.62 5.76
CA ARG A 181 8.07 -11.52 4.58
C ARG A 181 8.75 -10.75 3.47
N ASP A 182 8.52 -11.17 2.24
CA ASP A 182 8.94 -10.45 1.04
C ASP A 182 7.76 -10.22 0.09
N PHE A 183 7.88 -9.19 -0.74
CA PHE A 183 6.88 -8.80 -1.72
C PHE A 183 7.56 -8.48 -3.03
N VAL A 184 6.98 -8.97 -4.13
CA VAL A 184 7.28 -8.52 -5.49
C VAL A 184 6.05 -7.78 -5.97
N TYR A 185 6.22 -6.55 -6.45
CA TYR A 185 5.10 -5.65 -6.73
C TYR A 185 5.45 -4.65 -7.82
N ILE A 186 4.44 -4.14 -8.50
CA ILE A 186 4.53 -2.91 -9.27
C ILE A 186 4.25 -1.72 -8.37
N GLU A 187 5.06 -0.67 -8.50
CA GLU A 187 4.82 0.65 -7.93
C GLU A 187 4.52 1.61 -9.08
N ALA A 188 3.36 2.26 -9.04
CA ALA A 188 2.93 3.23 -10.04
C ALA A 188 2.60 4.57 -9.39
N THR A 189 2.94 5.65 -10.07
CA THR A 189 2.66 7.02 -9.63
C THR A 189 2.22 7.88 -10.81
N GLY A 190 1.45 8.91 -10.51
CA GLY A 190 1.06 9.89 -11.51
C GLY A 190 0.05 10.90 -10.99
N ILE A 191 -0.53 11.63 -11.93
CA ILE A 191 -1.54 12.67 -11.67
C ILE A 191 -2.82 12.32 -12.44
N LEU A 192 -3.94 12.53 -11.76
CA LEU A 192 -5.30 12.52 -12.28
C LEU A 192 -5.93 13.89 -12.02
N HIS A 193 -7.12 14.10 -12.59
CA HIS A 193 -7.90 15.29 -12.34
C HIS A 193 -9.34 14.89 -12.05
N PHE A 194 -9.96 15.54 -11.06
CA PHE A 194 -11.42 15.50 -10.95
C PHE A 194 -12.05 16.17 -12.17
N THR A 195 -13.34 15.91 -12.38
CA THR A 195 -14.12 16.62 -13.40
C THR A 195 -14.14 18.14 -13.15
N SER A 196 -13.94 18.59 -11.91
CA SER A 196 -13.79 20.02 -11.56
C SER A 196 -12.48 20.64 -12.06
N GLY A 197 -11.49 19.83 -12.42
CA GLY A 197 -10.13 20.25 -12.74
C GLY A 197 -9.16 20.15 -11.56
N ASP A 198 -9.62 19.79 -10.36
CA ASP A 198 -8.73 19.61 -9.19
C ASP A 198 -7.70 18.52 -9.49
N ARG A 199 -6.43 18.84 -9.27
CA ARG A 199 -5.31 17.92 -9.45
C ARG A 199 -5.25 16.93 -8.30
N VAL A 200 -5.15 15.64 -8.62
CA VAL A 200 -5.03 14.55 -7.65
C VAL A 200 -3.84 13.68 -8.01
N SER A 201 -2.90 13.54 -7.11
CA SER A 201 -1.77 12.61 -7.30
C SER A 201 -2.12 11.23 -6.77
N TYR A 202 -1.56 10.17 -7.37
CA TYR A 202 -1.76 8.81 -6.92
C TYR A 202 -0.46 8.05 -6.67
N HIS A 203 -0.54 7.06 -5.79
CA HIS A 203 0.51 6.10 -5.49
C HIS A 203 -0.10 4.70 -5.37
N LEU A 204 0.26 3.80 -6.26
CA LEU A 204 -0.25 2.42 -6.31
C LEU A 204 0.89 1.45 -6.05
N LEU A 205 0.66 0.49 -5.16
CA LEU A 205 1.49 -0.69 -5.02
C LEU A 205 0.61 -1.92 -5.23
N HIS A 206 0.98 -2.81 -6.15
CA HIS A 206 0.22 -4.04 -6.40
C HIS A 206 1.15 -5.22 -6.62
N SER A 207 0.97 -6.30 -5.87
CA SER A 207 1.79 -7.50 -6.00
C SER A 207 1.57 -8.19 -7.34
N ILE A 208 2.68 -8.59 -7.96
CA ILE A 208 2.69 -9.30 -9.23
C ILE A 208 3.77 -10.39 -9.20
N ASN A 209 3.61 -11.41 -10.05
CA ASN A 209 4.56 -12.49 -10.16
C ASN A 209 5.23 -12.48 -11.53
N PHE A 210 6.56 -12.56 -11.53
CA PHE A 210 7.37 -12.82 -12.72
C PHE A 210 7.99 -14.21 -12.63
N PRO A 211 8.20 -14.92 -13.76
CA PRO A 211 8.92 -16.19 -13.78
C PRO A 211 10.32 -16.12 -13.13
N GLN A 212 10.97 -14.96 -13.22
CA GLN A 212 12.29 -14.65 -12.67
C GLN A 212 12.27 -14.46 -11.14
N THR A 213 11.10 -14.15 -10.54
CA THR A 213 10.98 -13.74 -9.13
C THR A 213 10.43 -14.86 -8.25
N LYS A 214 11.04 -16.05 -8.33
CA LYS A 214 10.65 -17.21 -7.53
C LYS A 214 10.75 -16.92 -6.02
N PRO A 215 9.92 -17.53 -5.17
CA PRO A 215 10.02 -17.34 -3.72
C PRO A 215 11.43 -17.63 -3.19
N LEU A 216 11.93 -16.74 -2.33
CA LEU A 216 13.27 -16.86 -1.76
C LEU A 216 13.30 -17.89 -0.63
N PRO A 217 14.40 -18.64 -0.44
CA PRO A 217 14.54 -19.53 0.70
C PRO A 217 14.47 -18.74 2.01
N ASN A 218 13.82 -19.31 3.02
CA ASN A 218 13.63 -18.71 4.36
C ASN A 218 12.79 -17.43 4.42
N LYS A 219 12.12 -17.03 3.33
CA LYS A 219 11.12 -15.95 3.33
C LYS A 219 9.75 -16.50 3.00
N ILE A 220 8.71 -15.80 3.47
CA ILE A 220 7.33 -16.06 3.07
C ILE A 220 6.92 -14.96 2.10
N ARG A 221 6.50 -15.35 0.90
CA ARG A 221 5.95 -14.41 -0.09
C ARG A 221 4.58 -13.93 0.37
N GLY A 222 4.47 -12.63 0.62
CA GLY A 222 3.19 -11.95 0.80
C GLY A 222 2.71 -11.33 -0.51
N ASN A 223 1.44 -10.91 -0.50
CA ASN A 223 0.84 -10.09 -1.54
C ASN A 223 0.27 -8.82 -0.92
N LEU A 224 0.27 -7.73 -1.67
CA LEU A 224 -0.39 -6.49 -1.28
C LEU A 224 -1.07 -5.85 -2.47
N SER A 225 -2.10 -5.06 -2.19
CA SER A 225 -2.68 -4.12 -3.14
C SER A 225 -3.08 -2.88 -2.36
N VAL A 226 -2.32 -1.80 -2.51
CA VAL A 226 -2.49 -0.54 -1.77
C VAL A 226 -2.52 0.60 -2.77
N PHE A 227 -3.47 1.50 -2.62
CA PHE A 227 -3.63 2.69 -3.44
C PHE A 227 -3.77 3.90 -2.51
N GLY A 228 -3.11 5.00 -2.84
CA GLY A 228 -3.19 6.28 -2.18
C GLY A 228 -3.51 7.38 -3.18
N PHE A 229 -4.39 8.30 -2.78
CA PHE A 229 -4.69 9.53 -3.49
C PHE A 229 -4.40 10.71 -2.57
N PHE A 230 -3.80 11.74 -3.17
CA PHE A 230 -3.38 12.96 -2.49
C PHE A 230 -3.88 14.18 -3.27
N ARG A 231 -4.51 15.13 -2.57
CA ARG A 231 -5.02 16.35 -3.18
C ARG A 231 -4.69 17.56 -2.32
N GLN A 232 -4.09 18.59 -2.91
CA GLN A 232 -3.89 19.87 -2.23
C GLN A 232 -5.26 20.53 -2.03
N VAL A 233 -5.69 20.72 -0.78
CA VAL A 233 -6.99 21.36 -0.48
C VAL A 233 -6.84 22.81 -0.05
N GLU A 234 -5.72 23.14 0.60
CA GLU A 234 -5.32 24.49 0.99
C GLU A 234 -3.80 24.59 0.94
N GLU A 235 -3.24 25.80 1.07
CA GLU A 235 -1.78 25.97 1.24
C GLU A 235 -1.31 25.15 2.44
N ASN A 236 -0.26 24.35 2.25
CA ASN A 236 0.29 23.43 3.23
C ASN A 236 -0.68 22.36 3.77
N VAL A 237 -1.80 22.07 3.10
CA VAL A 237 -2.74 21.01 3.54
C VAL A 237 -3.05 20.04 2.41
N ILE A 238 -2.65 18.78 2.60
CA ILE A 238 -2.91 17.67 1.67
C ILE A 238 -4.00 16.77 2.26
N ASP A 239 -5.06 16.56 1.48
CA ASP A 239 -6.08 15.54 1.70
C ASP A 239 -5.54 14.17 1.29
N ASN A 240 -5.78 13.17 2.13
CA ASN A 240 -5.28 11.83 1.98
C ASN A 240 -6.43 10.83 1.96
N PHE A 241 -6.42 9.96 0.97
CA PHE A 241 -7.23 8.75 0.95
C PHE A 241 -6.37 7.59 0.46
N ALA A 242 -6.03 6.68 1.35
CA ALA A 242 -5.35 5.45 0.99
C ALA A 242 -6.11 4.25 1.49
N SER A 243 -6.19 3.19 0.70
CA SER A 243 -6.78 1.94 1.14
C SER A 243 -6.07 0.78 0.47
N GLY A 244 -6.21 -0.40 1.06
CA GLY A 244 -5.56 -1.57 0.52
C GLY A 244 -5.69 -2.79 1.39
N ILE A 245 -5.13 -3.87 0.88
CA ILE A 245 -5.08 -5.17 1.53
C ILE A 245 -3.62 -5.58 1.58
N VAL A 246 -3.21 -6.13 2.72
CA VAL A 246 -1.91 -6.78 2.87
C VAL A 246 -2.18 -8.22 3.28
N ASP A 247 -1.89 -9.14 2.38
CA ASP A 247 -1.79 -10.57 2.65
C ASP A 247 -0.33 -10.90 2.99
N PRO A 248 0.00 -11.16 4.26
CA PRO A 248 1.37 -11.43 4.69
C PRO A 248 1.91 -12.78 4.20
N GLY A 249 1.07 -13.64 3.62
CA GLY A 249 1.44 -15.00 3.27
C GLY A 249 1.66 -15.88 4.50
N GLY A 250 1.22 -17.14 4.38
CA GLY A 250 1.27 -18.11 5.48
C GLY A 250 0.50 -17.62 6.72
N ASP A 251 0.77 -18.26 7.86
CA ASP A 251 0.12 -17.89 9.11
C ASP A 251 0.85 -16.74 9.80
N ILE A 252 0.14 -15.62 9.96
CA ILE A 252 0.49 -14.59 10.93
C ILE A 252 -0.76 -14.24 11.73
N MET A 253 -0.57 -13.97 13.01
CA MET A 253 -1.67 -13.57 13.86
C MET A 253 -2.12 -12.15 13.48
N ARG A 254 -3.43 -11.97 13.27
CA ARG A 254 -4.04 -10.70 12.85
C ARG A 254 -3.66 -9.51 13.74
N PHE A 255 -3.45 -9.75 15.04
CA PHE A 255 -3.03 -8.70 15.98
C PHE A 255 -1.59 -8.18 15.75
N LEU A 256 -0.74 -8.93 15.04
CA LEU A 256 0.59 -8.47 14.62
C LEU A 256 0.50 -7.73 13.27
N LEU A 257 -0.34 -8.23 12.37
CA LEU A 257 -0.50 -7.68 11.02
C LEU A 257 -1.09 -6.28 11.03
N ILE A 258 -2.21 -6.07 11.73
CA ILE A 258 -2.96 -4.80 11.67
C ILE A 258 -2.12 -3.61 12.15
N PRO A 259 -1.45 -3.65 13.32
CA PRO A 259 -0.61 -2.54 13.75
C PRO A 259 0.55 -2.27 12.77
N THR A 260 1.17 -3.31 12.23
CA THR A 260 2.29 -3.17 11.27
C THR A 260 1.82 -2.49 9.98
N ALA A 261 0.69 -2.93 9.43
CA ALA A 261 0.08 -2.31 8.26
C ALA A 261 -0.38 -0.88 8.53
N ALA A 262 -0.87 -0.59 9.74
CA ALA A 262 -1.23 0.76 10.15
C ALA A 262 -0.02 1.69 10.19
N GLU A 263 1.11 1.26 10.77
CA GLU A 263 2.33 2.08 10.76
C GLU A 263 2.84 2.36 9.35
N ALA A 264 2.80 1.38 8.45
CA ALA A 264 3.20 1.57 7.05
C ALA A 264 2.32 2.59 6.31
N LEU A 265 1.02 2.62 6.61
CA LEU A 265 0.11 3.64 6.05
C LEU A 265 0.34 5.02 6.67
N LEU A 266 0.78 5.11 7.92
CA LEU A 266 1.17 6.39 8.54
C LEU A 266 2.52 6.90 8.06
N SER A 267 3.47 6.01 7.75
CA SER A 267 4.80 6.42 7.28
C SER A 267 4.75 7.06 5.89
N ALA A 268 3.71 6.76 5.10
CA ALA A 268 3.49 7.38 3.81
C ALA A 268 3.31 8.91 3.87
N THR A 269 3.06 9.49 5.05
CA THR A 269 2.94 10.95 5.19
C THR A 269 4.26 11.62 5.58
N ASN A 270 5.29 10.82 5.87
CA ASN A 270 6.65 11.33 6.08
C ASN A 270 7.35 11.71 4.76
N TYR A 271 6.77 11.36 3.60
CA TYR A 271 7.34 11.69 2.29
C TYR A 271 7.43 13.20 2.01
N VAL A 272 6.67 14.03 2.72
CA VAL A 272 6.69 15.50 2.59
C VAL A 272 8.00 16.12 3.09
N TYR A 273 8.70 15.48 4.03
CA TYR A 273 9.89 16.06 4.68
C TYR A 273 11.17 15.96 3.84
N CYS A 274 11.04 15.98 2.52
CA CYS A 274 12.15 15.83 1.57
C CYS A 274 12.84 17.16 1.27
N ASP A 275 12.99 18.07 2.25
CA ASP A 275 14.03 19.14 2.20
C ASP A 275 14.16 19.86 3.56
N ARG A 276 15.15 19.46 4.38
CA ARG A 276 15.89 20.35 5.30
C ARG A 276 17.27 19.78 5.61
#